data_AF-A0A1W6MH64-F1
#
_entry.id   AF-A0A1W6MH64-F1
#
_cell.length_a   1.000
_cell.length_b   1.000
_cell.length_c   1.000
_cell.angle_alpha   90.00
_cell.angle_beta   90.00
_cell.angle_gamma   90.00
#
_symmetry.space_group_name_H-M   'P 1'
#
loop_
_entity.id
_entity.type
_entity.pdbx_description
1 polymer ?
#
loop_
_entity_poly.entity_id
_entity_poly.type
_entity_poly.pdbx_seq_one_letter_code
_entity_poly.pdbx_strand_id
1 'polypeptide(L)'
;MKLLLQILLLLIIITITSCLPKSLERVPINSDEVWAEERNKEKYNDNIESFGYVPIDPMPLLIKDYDSHFTPANEDYLKALPDESILVATGIHNLDGTISFGPIGGTIKGRKYTVIMDWIKYKTIPKTIIRETDSISDKTFLYFETDNWSKDEKIETNQSKDKNSIPIYAGIGLRLMATFEADSLGMNVSGIFGLSGSFSADKVKGNLIIQSLGVSGKSVSLPLPSEINPTSIQNALMSISQIRALVYTSDAEDIQITPRIVGFYNTVGKVTNRHNMISALSSIEVPFEFNLPSENRLELYEKELEYRKKMFELNEKFTPDNSRNRN
;
A
#
# COMPACT_ATOMS: atom_id res chain seq x y z
N MET A 1 -41.24 52.15 -13.27
CA MET A 1 -40.61 50.95 -12.69
C MET A 1 -39.21 50.66 -13.24
N LYS A 2 -39.00 50.62 -14.57
CA LYS A 2 -37.65 50.39 -15.17
C LYS A 2 -36.57 51.41 -14.77
N LEU A 3 -36.92 52.69 -14.67
CA LEU A 3 -35.98 53.76 -14.28
C LEU A 3 -35.50 53.62 -12.83
N LEU A 4 -36.38 53.18 -11.93
CA LEU A 4 -36.05 52.99 -10.51
C LEU A 4 -35.09 51.80 -10.30
N LEU A 5 -35.27 50.74 -11.09
CA LEU A 5 -34.40 49.56 -11.06
C LEU A 5 -32.99 49.87 -11.60
N GLN A 6 -32.88 50.70 -12.65
CA GLN A 6 -31.58 51.13 -13.17
C GLN A 6 -30.82 52.02 -12.18
N ILE A 7 -31.50 52.91 -11.46
CA ILE A 7 -30.88 53.76 -10.43
C ILE A 7 -30.40 52.91 -9.25
N LEU A 8 -31.17 51.90 -8.85
CA LEU A 8 -30.79 50.98 -7.78
C LEU A 8 -29.54 50.15 -8.14
N LEU A 9 -29.46 49.68 -9.39
CA LEU A 9 -28.30 48.91 -9.86
C LEU A 9 -27.03 49.77 -9.93
N LEU A 10 -27.16 51.04 -10.31
CA LEU A 10 -26.03 51.97 -10.38
C LEU A 10 -25.49 52.32 -8.97
N LEU A 11 -26.38 52.48 -7.99
CA LEU A 11 -26.00 52.72 -6.58
C LEU A 11 -25.26 51.52 -5.97
N ILE A 12 -25.70 50.29 -6.29
CA ILE A 12 -25.04 49.07 -5.82
C ILE A 12 -23.61 48.96 -6.39
N ILE A 13 -23.42 49.27 -7.69
CA ILE A 13 -22.09 49.24 -8.32
C ILE A 13 -21.14 50.28 -7.71
N ILE A 14 -21.63 51.47 -7.35
CA ILE A 14 -20.82 52.53 -6.71
C ILE A 14 -20.43 52.15 -5.27
N THR A 15 -21.29 51.45 -4.53
CA THR A 15 -20.93 50.99 -3.17
C THR A 15 -19.86 49.91 -3.18
N ILE A 16 -19.81 49.04 -4.20
CA ILE A 16 -18.83 47.94 -4.26
C ILE A 16 -17.44 48.45 -4.68
N THR A 17 -17.33 49.53 -5.45
CA THR A 17 -16.04 50.10 -5.87
C THR A 17 -15.37 51.00 -4.83
N SER A 18 -16.07 51.38 -3.75
CA SER A 18 -15.50 52.21 -2.67
C SER A 18 -14.67 51.44 -1.64
N CYS A 19 -14.61 50.11 -1.74
CA CYS A 19 -13.81 49.24 -0.89
C CYS A 19 -12.52 48.77 -1.60
N LEU A 20 -11.80 49.69 -2.25
CA LEU A 20 -10.45 49.43 -2.72
C LEU A 20 -9.49 49.65 -1.54
N PRO A 21 -8.76 48.61 -1.07
CA PRO A 21 -7.79 48.76 -0.01
C PRO A 21 -6.73 49.77 -0.44
N LYS A 22 -6.40 50.68 0.48
CA LYS A 22 -5.29 51.64 0.34
C LYS A 22 -4.07 50.92 -0.21
N SER A 23 -3.47 51.54 -1.22
CA SER A 23 -2.20 51.18 -1.84
C SER A 23 -1.24 50.51 -0.84
N LEU A 24 -0.97 49.23 -1.07
CA LEU A 24 0.16 48.52 -0.48
C LEU A 24 1.42 49.27 -0.92
N GLU A 25 2.03 49.99 0.02
CA GLU A 25 3.45 50.34 -0.08
C GLU A 25 4.21 49.03 -0.34
N ARG A 26 4.92 48.97 -1.47
CA ARG A 26 5.85 47.88 -1.72
C ARG A 26 6.95 47.99 -0.67
N VAL A 27 6.82 47.19 0.39
CA VAL A 27 7.96 46.86 1.25
C VAL A 27 9.03 46.29 0.31
N PRO A 28 10.26 46.84 0.28
CA PRO A 28 11.33 46.27 -0.52
C PRO A 28 11.58 44.85 0.01
N ILE A 29 11.14 43.87 -0.77
CA ILE A 29 11.37 42.46 -0.49
C ILE A 29 12.86 42.24 -0.69
N ASN A 30 13.59 42.11 0.42
CA ASN A 30 14.96 41.68 0.40
C ASN A 30 14.98 40.24 -0.13
N SER A 31 15.47 40.05 -1.35
CA SER A 31 15.47 38.75 -2.03
C SER A 31 16.12 37.67 -1.18
N ASP A 32 17.13 38.03 -0.39
CA ASP A 32 17.90 37.10 0.42
C ASP A 32 17.10 36.55 1.63
N GLU A 33 16.11 37.29 2.12
CA GLU A 33 15.19 36.86 3.18
C GLU A 33 14.12 35.89 2.65
N VAL A 34 13.61 36.11 1.44
CA VAL A 34 12.64 35.20 0.80
C VAL A 34 13.26 33.84 0.50
N TRP A 35 14.49 33.83 -0.01
CA TRP A 35 15.22 32.58 -0.23
C TRP A 35 15.63 31.88 1.07
N ALA A 36 15.70 32.59 2.21
CA ALA A 36 15.94 31.99 3.52
C ALA A 36 14.66 31.40 4.13
N GLU A 37 13.51 32.07 3.98
CA GLU A 37 12.20 31.53 4.40
C GLU A 37 11.78 30.31 3.58
N GLU A 38 12.03 30.28 2.26
CA GLU A 38 11.72 29.11 1.42
C GLU A 38 12.59 27.89 1.78
N ARG A 39 13.89 28.09 2.04
CA ARG A 39 14.79 27.03 2.53
C ARG A 39 14.40 26.52 3.93
N ASN A 40 13.89 27.40 4.79
CA ASN A 40 13.40 27.00 6.12
C ASN A 40 12.04 26.29 6.05
N LYS A 41 11.17 26.61 5.08
CA LYS A 41 9.93 25.86 4.81
C LYS A 41 10.18 24.48 4.21
N GLU A 42 11.23 24.31 3.41
CA GLU A 42 11.64 22.98 2.93
C GLU A 42 12.03 22.06 4.09
N LYS A 43 12.80 22.58 5.06
CA LYS A 43 13.19 21.84 6.27
C LYS A 43 12.01 21.48 7.20
N TYR A 44 10.88 22.20 7.08
CA TYR A 44 9.68 21.98 7.90
C TYR A 44 8.78 20.86 7.36
N ASN A 45 8.95 20.44 6.10
CA ASN A 45 8.09 19.43 5.46
C ASN A 45 8.65 18.00 5.45
N ASP A 46 9.89 17.80 5.89
CA ASP A 46 10.42 16.46 6.22
C ASP A 46 9.78 15.88 7.51
N ASN A 47 8.87 16.64 8.13
CA ASN A 47 8.23 16.33 9.40
C ASN A 47 6.78 15.82 9.28
N ILE A 48 6.32 15.41 8.10
CA ILE A 48 4.98 14.81 7.99
C ILE A 48 5.02 13.44 8.67
N GLU A 49 4.26 13.30 9.76
CA GLU A 49 4.02 12.00 10.38
C GLU A 49 3.20 11.14 9.41
N SER A 50 3.82 10.09 8.91
CA SER A 50 3.25 9.21 7.89
C SER A 50 2.36 8.14 8.52
N PHE A 51 1.26 8.51 9.18
CA PHE A 51 0.28 7.51 9.59
C PHE A 51 -0.62 7.12 8.42
N GLY A 52 -0.91 5.82 8.30
CA GLY A 52 -1.86 5.31 7.32
C GLY A 52 -1.32 4.20 6.42
N TYR A 53 -2.07 3.91 5.37
CA TYR A 53 -1.73 2.88 4.40
C TYR A 53 -0.49 3.25 3.59
N VAL A 54 0.48 2.35 3.57
CA VAL A 54 1.70 2.46 2.76
C VAL A 54 1.71 1.30 1.75
N PRO A 55 1.50 1.58 0.45
CA PRO A 55 1.62 0.57 -0.58
C PRO A 55 3.08 0.16 -0.77
N ILE A 56 3.31 -1.13 -0.98
CA ILE A 56 4.63 -1.67 -1.34
C ILE A 56 4.55 -2.51 -2.60
N ASP A 57 5.69 -2.77 -3.23
CA ASP A 57 5.73 -3.73 -4.33
C ASP A 57 5.37 -5.13 -3.81
N PRO A 58 4.59 -5.93 -4.55
CA PRO A 58 4.12 -7.22 -4.07
C PRO A 58 5.25 -8.14 -3.61
N MET A 59 5.28 -8.48 -2.32
CA MET A 59 6.26 -9.41 -1.76
C MET A 59 5.67 -10.81 -1.59
N PRO A 60 6.47 -11.88 -1.72
CA PRO A 60 5.99 -13.24 -1.50
C PRO A 60 5.50 -13.44 -0.05
N LEU A 61 4.57 -14.38 0.11
CA LEU A 61 4.12 -14.90 1.40
C LEU A 61 4.58 -16.34 1.53
N LEU A 62 4.75 -16.82 2.76
CA LEU A 62 4.91 -18.24 3.02
C LEU A 62 3.52 -18.86 3.10
N ILE A 63 3.08 -19.50 2.01
CA ILE A 63 1.85 -20.28 2.03
C ILE A 63 2.10 -21.50 2.92
N LYS A 64 1.39 -21.57 4.06
CA LYS A 64 1.45 -22.77 4.90
C LYS A 64 0.61 -23.85 4.25
N ASP A 65 1.27 -24.74 3.52
CA ASP A 65 0.63 -25.92 2.97
C ASP A 65 0.17 -26.82 4.11
N TYR A 66 -1.11 -27.15 4.11
CA TYR A 66 -1.66 -28.23 4.92
C TYR A 66 -1.30 -29.55 4.23
N ASP A 67 -0.04 -29.97 4.41
CA ASP A 67 0.54 -31.19 3.83
C ASP A 67 0.68 -31.16 2.28
N SER A 68 1.53 -32.04 1.75
CA SER A 68 1.86 -32.24 0.32
C SER A 68 0.67 -32.63 -0.58
N HIS A 69 -0.55 -32.63 -0.05
CA HIS A 69 -1.76 -33.13 -0.69
C HIS A 69 -2.84 -32.06 -0.87
N PHE A 70 -2.64 -30.85 -0.35
CA PHE A 70 -3.55 -29.73 -0.58
C PHE A 70 -2.93 -28.75 -1.58
N THR A 71 -3.49 -28.70 -2.79
CA THR A 71 -3.18 -27.66 -3.77
C THR A 71 -4.35 -26.68 -3.79
N PRO A 72 -4.21 -25.47 -3.21
CA PRO A 72 -5.31 -24.53 -3.11
C PRO A 72 -5.78 -24.05 -4.49
N ALA A 73 -7.08 -24.10 -4.72
CA ALA A 73 -7.69 -23.48 -5.88
C ALA A 73 -7.89 -21.97 -5.66
N ASN A 74 -8.20 -21.22 -6.71
CA ASN A 74 -8.51 -19.78 -6.61
C ASN A 74 -9.62 -19.50 -5.58
N GLU A 75 -10.65 -20.34 -5.52
CA GLU A 75 -11.75 -20.20 -4.57
C GLU A 75 -11.26 -20.31 -3.11
N ASP A 76 -10.29 -21.18 -2.83
CA ASP A 76 -9.72 -21.35 -1.49
C ASP A 76 -8.97 -20.09 -1.06
N TYR A 77 -8.20 -19.48 -1.97
CA TYR A 77 -7.56 -18.20 -1.73
C TYR A 77 -8.60 -17.10 -1.47
N LEU A 78 -9.65 -17.01 -2.28
CA LEU A 78 -10.69 -15.99 -2.10
C LEU A 78 -11.43 -16.15 -0.76
N LYS A 79 -11.70 -17.38 -0.33
CA LYS A 79 -12.30 -17.68 0.99
C LYS A 79 -11.36 -17.32 2.14
N ALA A 80 -10.04 -17.45 1.95
CA ALA A 80 -9.03 -17.09 2.96
C ALA A 80 -8.78 -15.57 3.09
N LEU A 81 -9.32 -14.76 2.18
CA LEU A 81 -9.21 -13.29 2.16
C LEU A 81 -10.56 -12.64 2.54
N PRO A 82 -10.86 -12.50 3.84
CA PRO A 82 -12.18 -12.09 4.31
C PRO A 82 -12.50 -10.62 3.99
N ASP A 83 -11.47 -9.77 3.90
CA ASP A 83 -11.63 -8.34 3.76
C ASP A 83 -11.51 -7.92 2.29
N GLU A 84 -12.22 -6.87 1.91
CA GLU A 84 -12.10 -6.21 0.61
C GLU A 84 -12.23 -4.70 0.78
N SER A 85 -11.33 -3.93 0.17
CA SER A 85 -11.37 -2.47 0.27
C SER A 85 -10.75 -1.79 -0.94
N ILE A 86 -11.05 -0.51 -1.09
CA ILE A 86 -10.31 0.42 -1.93
C ILE A 86 -9.49 1.32 -1.00
N LEU A 87 -8.17 1.23 -1.08
CA LEU A 87 -7.23 2.04 -0.29
C LEU A 87 -6.59 3.10 -1.18
N VAL A 88 -6.39 4.28 -0.62
CA VAL A 88 -5.76 5.41 -1.30
C VAL A 88 -4.56 5.87 -0.48
N ALA A 89 -3.44 6.07 -1.16
CA ALA A 89 -2.25 6.63 -0.56
C ALA A 89 -1.66 7.70 -1.49
N THR A 90 -1.24 8.82 -0.90
CA THR A 90 -0.54 9.88 -1.62
C THR A 90 0.88 9.99 -1.07
N GLY A 91 1.85 9.88 -1.96
CA GLY A 91 3.27 9.96 -1.69
C GLY A 91 3.92 11.19 -2.30
N ILE A 92 4.86 11.80 -1.59
CA ILE A 92 5.72 12.88 -2.07
C ILE A 92 7.09 12.29 -2.38
N HIS A 93 7.66 12.63 -3.54
CA HIS A 93 9.04 12.28 -3.88
C HIS A 93 9.98 13.29 -3.23
N ASN A 94 10.89 12.79 -2.41
CA ASN A 94 11.92 13.56 -1.73
C ASN A 94 13.16 13.74 -2.62
N LEU A 95 14.01 14.69 -2.27
CA LEU A 95 15.25 14.97 -3.01
C LEU A 95 16.26 13.81 -2.96
N ASP A 96 16.17 12.96 -1.94
CA ASP A 96 16.98 11.74 -1.77
C ASP A 96 16.46 10.55 -2.61
N GLY A 97 15.40 10.75 -3.40
CA GLY A 97 14.77 9.72 -4.22
C GLY A 97 13.81 8.80 -3.46
N THR A 98 13.59 9.03 -2.15
CA THR A 98 12.61 8.29 -1.36
C THR A 98 11.19 8.82 -1.60
N ILE A 99 10.19 8.02 -1.25
CA ILE A 99 8.78 8.43 -1.31
C ILE A 99 8.19 8.35 0.09
N SER A 100 7.66 9.47 0.56
CA SER A 100 6.98 9.58 1.86
C SER A 100 5.47 9.63 1.68
N PHE A 101 4.76 8.68 2.27
CA PHE A 101 3.30 8.58 2.20
C PHE A 101 2.65 9.22 3.42
N GLY A 102 1.52 9.91 3.25
CA GLY A 102 0.79 10.49 4.37
C GLY A 102 -0.37 11.39 3.95
N PRO A 103 -1.11 11.96 4.92
CA PRO A 103 -2.15 12.93 4.62
C PRO A 103 -1.53 14.19 4.00
N ILE A 104 -1.95 14.54 2.79
CA ILE A 104 -1.46 15.73 2.07
C ILE A 104 -2.65 16.66 1.83
N GLY A 105 -2.61 17.82 2.48
CA GLY A 105 -3.65 18.85 2.37
C GLY A 105 -3.65 19.60 1.04
N GLY A 106 -2.54 19.56 0.28
CA GLY A 106 -2.43 20.18 -1.05
C GLY A 106 -1.03 20.06 -1.64
N THR A 107 -0.91 20.33 -2.94
CA THR A 107 0.39 20.29 -3.65
C THR A 107 1.19 21.56 -3.47
N ILE A 108 2.51 21.41 -3.62
CA ILE A 108 3.49 22.47 -3.85
C ILE A 108 3.98 22.37 -5.28
N LYS A 109 4.03 23.51 -5.99
CA LYS A 109 4.49 23.60 -7.37
C LYS A 109 5.91 23.05 -7.53
N GLY A 110 6.17 22.33 -8.62
CA GLY A 110 7.48 21.73 -8.95
C GLY A 110 7.81 20.46 -8.19
N ARG A 111 6.99 20.05 -7.19
CA ARG A 111 7.19 18.77 -6.50
C ARG A 111 6.53 17.63 -7.28
N LYS A 112 7.13 16.45 -7.15
CA LYS A 112 6.62 15.21 -7.72
C LYS A 112 5.80 14.44 -6.68
N TYR A 113 4.66 13.95 -7.12
CA TYR A 113 3.71 13.21 -6.31
C TYR A 113 3.39 11.88 -6.97
N THR A 114 3.08 10.90 -6.15
CA THR A 114 2.50 9.62 -6.58
C THR A 114 1.21 9.41 -5.81
N VAL A 115 0.09 9.27 -6.52
CA VAL A 115 -1.19 8.86 -5.96
C VAL A 115 -1.42 7.42 -6.35
N ILE A 116 -1.65 6.57 -5.35
CA ILE A 116 -1.94 5.16 -5.50
C ILE A 116 -3.36 4.89 -5.04
N MET A 117 -4.11 4.17 -5.85
CA MET A 117 -5.40 3.59 -5.50
C MET A 117 -5.33 2.08 -5.69
N ASP A 118 -5.50 1.35 -4.60
CA ASP A 118 -5.46 -0.10 -4.58
C ASP A 118 -6.87 -0.62 -4.34
N TRP A 119 -7.40 -1.39 -5.29
CA TRP A 119 -8.47 -2.33 -4.97
C TRP A 119 -7.80 -3.61 -4.49
N ILE A 120 -8.07 -4.02 -3.26
CA ILE A 120 -7.49 -5.23 -2.67
C ILE A 120 -8.55 -6.09 -1.98
N LYS A 121 -8.44 -7.40 -2.17
CA LYS A 121 -9.05 -8.43 -1.33
C LYS A 121 -7.93 -9.03 -0.47
N TYR A 122 -8.06 -8.96 0.84
CA TYR A 122 -6.93 -9.19 1.74
C TYR A 122 -7.34 -9.84 3.06
N LYS A 123 -6.32 -10.23 3.80
CA LYS A 123 -6.36 -10.55 5.22
C LYS A 123 -5.31 -9.67 5.91
N THR A 124 -5.66 -9.18 7.10
CA THR A 124 -4.71 -8.43 7.93
C THR A 124 -3.90 -9.38 8.80
N ILE A 125 -2.58 -9.30 8.72
CA ILE A 125 -1.65 -10.07 9.54
C ILE A 125 -0.92 -9.09 10.47
N PRO A 126 -1.23 -9.07 11.78
CA PRO A 126 -0.51 -8.23 12.71
C PRO A 126 0.92 -8.77 12.89
N LYS A 127 1.92 -7.88 12.85
CA LYS A 127 3.29 -8.19 13.22
C LYS A 127 3.82 -7.17 14.20
N THR A 128 4.54 -7.64 15.22
CA THR A 128 5.23 -6.76 16.16
C THR A 128 6.51 -6.24 15.52
N ILE A 129 6.62 -4.92 15.43
CA ILE A 129 7.88 -4.24 15.12
C ILE A 129 8.52 -3.78 16.42
N ILE A 130 9.84 -3.93 16.50
CA ILE A 130 10.65 -3.43 17.59
C ILE A 130 11.43 -2.24 17.04
N ARG A 131 11.28 -1.10 17.74
CA ARG A 131 12.09 0.09 17.52
C ARG A 131 13.19 0.11 18.56
N GLU A 132 14.43 0.20 18.08
CA GLU A 132 15.61 0.32 18.91
C GLU A 132 16.37 1.59 18.51
N THR A 133 16.56 2.50 19.45
CA THR A 133 17.33 3.72 19.23
C THR A 133 18.65 3.62 19.97
N ASP A 134 19.75 3.75 19.23
CA ASP A 134 21.09 3.83 19.79
C ASP A 134 21.31 5.23 20.36
N SER A 135 21.44 5.33 21.68
CA SER A 135 21.64 6.60 22.39
C SER A 135 22.92 7.34 22.01
N ILE A 136 23.90 6.65 21.41
CA ILE A 136 25.20 7.24 21.03
C ILE A 136 25.15 7.81 19.62
N SER A 137 24.59 7.06 18.67
CA SER A 137 24.53 7.47 17.25
C SER A 137 23.24 8.18 16.85
N ASP A 138 22.23 8.21 17.71
CA ASP A 138 20.86 8.67 17.43
C ASP A 138 20.23 7.94 16.22
N LYS A 139 20.78 6.77 15.87
CA LYS A 139 20.24 5.92 14.81
C LYS A 139 19.12 5.07 15.37
N THR A 140 18.05 4.99 14.61
CA THR A 140 16.93 4.11 14.93
C THR A 140 16.91 2.92 13.98
N PHE A 141 16.88 1.72 14.56
CA PHE A 141 16.74 0.46 13.87
C PHE A 141 15.32 -0.08 14.05
N LEU A 142 14.85 -0.74 13.00
CA LEU A 142 13.53 -1.35 12.96
C LEU A 142 13.69 -2.80 12.52
N TYR A 143 13.17 -3.71 13.33
CA TYR A 143 13.14 -5.13 13.01
C TYR A 143 11.83 -5.75 13.50
N PHE A 144 11.39 -6.80 12.81
CA PHE A 144 10.24 -7.57 13.26
C PHE A 144 10.65 -8.54 14.35
N GLU A 145 9.77 -8.73 15.33
CA GLU A 145 9.93 -9.79 16.32
C GLU A 145 9.77 -11.15 15.61
N THR A 146 10.79 -12.00 15.73
CA THR A 146 10.79 -13.37 15.20
C THR A 146 10.70 -14.38 16.34
N ASP A 147 10.11 -15.54 16.08
CA ASP A 147 9.91 -16.59 17.10
C ASP A 147 11.24 -17.15 17.65
N ASN A 148 12.35 -16.93 16.93
CA ASN A 148 13.69 -17.41 17.29
C ASN A 148 14.52 -16.40 18.09
N TRP A 149 13.94 -15.26 18.53
CA TRP A 149 14.66 -14.36 19.43
C TRP A 149 14.77 -15.01 20.80
N SER A 150 15.86 -15.76 21.00
CA SER A 150 16.16 -16.45 22.26
C SER A 150 16.09 -15.47 23.42
N LYS A 151 15.39 -15.88 24.48
CA LYS A 151 15.20 -15.16 25.76
C LYS A 151 16.51 -14.90 26.54
N ASP A 152 17.66 -15.28 25.99
CA ASP A 152 18.86 -15.56 26.76
C ASP A 152 19.95 -14.48 26.67
N GLU A 153 19.78 -13.44 25.86
CA GLU A 153 20.65 -12.26 25.91
C GLU A 153 19.92 -11.07 26.54
N LYS A 154 19.85 -11.08 27.88
CA LYS A 154 19.73 -9.84 28.65
C LYS A 154 21.06 -9.09 28.56
N ILE A 155 21.33 -8.49 27.41
CA ILE A 155 22.33 -7.43 27.35
C ILE A 155 21.67 -6.24 28.04
N GLU A 156 22.15 -5.88 29.23
CA GLU A 156 21.82 -4.62 29.90
C GLU A 156 22.40 -3.45 29.10
N THR A 157 21.80 -3.16 27.95
CA THR A 157 22.03 -1.91 27.25
C THR A 157 21.05 -0.87 27.77
N ASN A 158 21.50 0.39 27.89
CA ASN A 158 20.65 1.56 28.16
C ASN A 158 19.74 1.90 26.97
N GLN A 159 19.15 0.89 26.32
CA GLN A 159 18.34 1.04 25.11
C GLN A 159 16.85 0.98 25.46
N SER A 160 16.10 1.99 25.03
CA SER A 160 14.64 1.93 25.01
C SER A 160 14.18 1.04 23.86
N LYS A 161 13.42 -0.02 24.16
CA LYS A 161 12.77 -0.87 23.16
C LYS A 161 11.28 -0.59 23.17
N ASP A 162 10.78 0.03 22.09
CA ASP A 162 9.36 0.25 21.91
C ASP A 162 8.79 -0.83 20.99
N LYS A 163 7.82 -1.59 21.49
CA LYS A 163 7.09 -2.59 20.71
C LYS A 163 5.81 -1.99 20.16
N ASN A 164 5.61 -2.09 18.86
CA ASN A 164 4.40 -1.62 18.19
C ASN A 164 3.84 -2.72 17.29
N SER A 165 2.52 -2.83 17.18
CA SER A 165 1.89 -3.73 16.22
C SER A 165 1.64 -3.00 14.90
N ILE A 166 2.09 -3.60 13.80
CA ILE A 166 1.86 -3.12 12.44
C ILE A 166 0.94 -4.11 11.72
N PRO A 167 -0.22 -3.65 11.22
CA PRO A 167 -1.04 -4.40 10.28
C PRO A 167 -0.32 -4.58 8.95
N ILE A 168 -0.07 -5.82 8.54
CA ILE A 168 0.40 -6.17 7.20
C ILE A 168 -0.80 -6.62 6.36
N TYR A 169 -0.94 -6.06 5.16
CA TYR A 169 -2.00 -6.44 4.22
C TYR A 169 -1.47 -7.54 3.29
N ALA A 170 -1.99 -8.75 3.46
CA ALA A 170 -1.67 -9.92 2.66
C ALA A 170 -2.88 -10.28 1.79
N GLY A 171 -2.73 -10.25 0.47
CA GLY A 171 -3.87 -10.45 -0.41
C GLY A 171 -3.56 -10.31 -1.89
N ILE A 172 -4.61 -10.07 -2.65
CA ILE A 172 -4.56 -9.83 -4.09
C ILE A 172 -5.29 -8.54 -4.44
N GLY A 173 -5.07 -8.04 -5.65
CA GLY A 173 -5.72 -6.83 -6.09
C GLY A 173 -5.14 -6.22 -7.36
N LEU A 174 -5.47 -4.96 -7.56
CA LEU A 174 -5.01 -4.13 -8.66
C LEU A 174 -4.65 -2.76 -8.13
N ARG A 175 -3.54 -2.22 -8.60
CA ARG A 175 -3.00 -0.91 -8.23
C ARG A 175 -3.07 0.03 -9.41
N LEU A 176 -3.73 1.16 -9.22
CA LEU A 176 -3.66 2.32 -10.10
C LEU A 176 -2.67 3.32 -9.51
N MET A 177 -1.63 3.65 -10.24
CA MET A 177 -0.59 4.59 -9.81
C MET A 177 -0.49 5.75 -10.79
N ALA A 178 -0.77 6.95 -10.30
CA ALA A 178 -0.60 8.21 -11.02
C ALA A 178 0.63 8.93 -10.47
N THR A 179 1.68 9.10 -11.28
CA THR A 179 2.87 9.87 -10.90
C THR A 179 2.96 11.13 -11.74
N PHE A 180 3.06 12.30 -11.10
CA PHE A 180 3.04 13.59 -11.78
C PHE A 180 3.86 14.64 -11.05
N GLU A 181 4.20 15.71 -11.77
CA GLU A 181 4.74 16.95 -11.20
C GLU A 181 3.63 17.99 -11.09
N ALA A 182 3.49 18.63 -9.93
CA ALA A 182 2.46 19.63 -9.71
C ALA A 182 2.86 20.97 -10.35
N ASP A 183 2.05 21.50 -11.27
CA ASP A 183 2.31 22.81 -11.90
C ASP A 183 1.73 23.99 -11.10
N SER A 184 0.93 23.71 -10.08
CA SER A 184 0.33 24.73 -9.21
C SER A 184 0.29 24.33 -7.74
N LEU A 185 0.27 25.34 -6.87
CA LEU A 185 0.06 25.20 -5.44
C LEU A 185 -1.41 24.86 -5.15
N GLY A 186 -1.67 24.01 -4.16
CA GLY A 186 -2.99 23.75 -3.62
C GLY A 186 -3.89 22.87 -4.49
N MET A 187 -3.33 22.11 -5.43
CA MET A 187 -4.12 21.10 -6.13
C MET A 187 -4.58 20.02 -5.16
N ASN A 188 -5.78 19.52 -5.37
CA ASN A 188 -6.32 18.44 -4.56
C ASN A 188 -5.71 17.09 -4.99
N VAL A 189 -4.97 16.48 -4.07
CA VAL A 189 -4.33 15.17 -4.25
C VAL A 189 -4.84 14.13 -3.26
N SER A 190 -6.06 14.33 -2.74
CA SER A 190 -6.74 13.43 -1.81
C SER A 190 -7.21 12.12 -2.47
N GLY A 191 -6.46 11.59 -3.44
CA GLY A 191 -6.77 10.41 -4.23
C GLY A 191 -7.01 10.68 -5.71
N ILE A 192 -7.21 9.59 -6.46
CA ILE A 192 -7.32 9.63 -7.93
C ILE A 192 -8.52 10.47 -8.42
N PHE A 193 -9.60 10.52 -7.63
CA PHE A 193 -10.77 11.34 -7.92
C PHE A 193 -10.55 12.84 -7.68
N GLY A 194 -9.77 13.20 -6.65
CA GLY A 194 -9.36 14.59 -6.44
C GLY A 194 -8.48 15.09 -7.58
N LEU A 195 -7.64 14.18 -8.11
CA LEU A 195 -6.80 14.47 -9.25
C LEU A 195 -7.60 14.70 -10.54
N SER A 196 -8.67 13.94 -10.82
CA SER A 196 -9.41 14.07 -12.09
C SER A 196 -9.99 15.47 -12.31
N GLY A 197 -10.42 16.16 -11.24
CA GLY A 197 -10.84 17.57 -11.30
C GLY A 197 -9.68 18.55 -11.55
N SER A 198 -8.46 18.18 -11.17
CA SER A 198 -7.26 19.00 -11.34
C SER A 198 -6.58 18.81 -12.71
N PHE A 199 -6.80 17.65 -13.37
CA PHE A 199 -6.23 17.32 -14.69
C PHE A 199 -6.88 18.06 -15.86
N SER A 200 -8.14 18.47 -15.73
CA SER A 200 -8.89 19.15 -16.81
C SER A 200 -8.38 20.55 -17.17
N ALA A 201 -7.31 21.04 -16.54
CA ALA A 201 -6.83 22.41 -16.63
C ALA A 201 -5.42 22.56 -17.28
N ASP A 202 -4.88 21.53 -17.94
CA ASP A 202 -3.49 21.48 -18.46
C ASP A 202 -2.38 21.61 -17.37
N LYS A 203 -2.75 21.51 -16.09
CA LYS A 203 -1.87 21.80 -14.94
C LYS A 203 -1.04 20.61 -14.47
N VAL A 204 -1.11 19.47 -15.15
CA VAL A 204 -0.49 18.24 -14.65
C VAL A 204 -0.01 17.37 -15.80
N LYS A 205 1.28 17.04 -15.78
CA LYS A 205 1.90 16.09 -16.69
C LYS A 205 2.43 14.92 -15.87
N GLY A 206 2.20 13.71 -16.34
CA GLY A 206 2.60 12.52 -15.64
C GLY A 206 2.14 11.23 -16.32
N ASN A 207 2.41 10.12 -15.63
CA ASN A 207 2.16 8.78 -16.13
C ASN A 207 1.16 8.04 -15.25
N LEU A 208 0.26 7.30 -15.90
CA LEU A 208 -0.69 6.41 -15.25
C LEU A 208 -0.28 4.95 -15.49
N ILE A 209 -0.14 4.18 -14.42
CA ILE A 209 0.24 2.76 -14.48
C ILE A 209 -0.82 1.94 -13.76
N ILE A 210 -1.22 0.82 -14.37
CA ILE A 210 -1.98 -0.24 -13.71
C ILE A 210 -1.03 -1.39 -13.44
N GLN A 211 -1.01 -1.88 -12.21
CA GLN A 211 -0.19 -3.01 -11.78
C GLN A 211 -1.10 -4.06 -11.15
N SER A 212 -0.86 -5.32 -11.48
CA SER A 212 -1.50 -6.43 -10.78
C SER A 212 -0.78 -6.75 -9.47
N LEU A 213 -1.56 -7.04 -8.44
CA LEU A 213 -1.10 -7.47 -7.12
C LEU A 213 -1.53 -8.92 -6.91
N GLY A 214 -0.69 -9.89 -7.29
CA GLY A 214 -1.00 -11.31 -7.05
C GLY A 214 -2.13 -11.88 -7.92
N VAL A 215 -2.49 -11.22 -9.02
CA VAL A 215 -3.42 -11.75 -10.03
C VAL A 215 -2.69 -11.86 -11.37
N SER A 216 -2.69 -13.03 -12.00
CA SER A 216 -2.05 -13.22 -13.30
C SER A 216 -2.92 -14.08 -14.19
N GLY A 217 -2.73 -14.00 -15.50
CA GLY A 217 -3.56 -14.75 -16.43
C GLY A 217 -3.57 -14.17 -17.83
N LYS A 218 -3.98 -14.97 -18.83
CA LYS A 218 -4.12 -14.49 -20.22
C LYS A 218 -5.18 -13.40 -20.33
N SER A 219 -6.25 -13.52 -19.54
CA SER A 219 -7.36 -12.57 -19.48
C SER A 219 -7.03 -11.30 -18.68
N VAL A 220 -5.88 -11.28 -18.00
CA VAL A 220 -5.37 -10.13 -17.24
C VAL A 220 -4.45 -9.31 -18.15
N SER A 221 -5.03 -8.75 -19.22
CA SER A 221 -4.31 -7.79 -20.07
C SER A 221 -4.49 -6.40 -19.48
N LEU A 222 -3.40 -5.81 -18.99
CA LEU A 222 -3.40 -4.46 -18.46
C LEU A 222 -3.16 -3.47 -19.61
N PRO A 223 -4.00 -2.44 -19.79
CA PRO A 223 -3.76 -1.43 -20.81
C PRO A 223 -2.40 -0.77 -20.57
N LEU A 224 -1.68 -0.49 -21.66
CA LEU A 224 -0.38 0.15 -21.59
C LEU A 224 -0.51 1.58 -21.05
N PRO A 225 0.51 2.08 -20.32
CA PRO A 225 0.49 3.40 -19.70
C PRO A 225 0.13 4.49 -20.70
N SER A 226 -0.80 5.36 -20.31
CA SER A 226 -1.13 6.57 -21.05
C SER A 226 -0.82 7.81 -20.22
N GLU A 227 -0.73 8.96 -20.88
CA GLU A 227 -0.76 10.26 -20.21
C GLU A 227 -1.91 10.32 -19.20
N ILE A 228 -1.69 10.97 -18.06
CA ILE A 228 -2.75 11.12 -17.08
C ILE A 228 -3.74 12.19 -17.56
N ASN A 229 -4.94 11.76 -17.92
CA ASN A 229 -6.07 12.62 -18.25
C ASN A 229 -7.38 11.96 -17.78
N PRO A 230 -8.51 12.68 -17.75
CA PRO A 230 -9.79 12.14 -17.28
C PRO A 230 -10.21 10.84 -17.99
N THR A 231 -10.04 10.77 -19.32
CA THR A 231 -10.39 9.57 -20.12
C THR A 231 -9.52 8.37 -19.74
N SER A 232 -8.22 8.57 -19.58
CA SER A 232 -7.28 7.52 -19.18
C SER A 232 -7.56 7.00 -17.77
N ILE A 233 -7.91 7.89 -16.83
CA ILE A 233 -8.34 7.50 -15.48
C ILE A 233 -9.63 6.67 -15.55
N GLN A 234 -10.63 7.11 -16.32
CA GLN A 234 -11.88 6.37 -16.50
C GLN A 234 -11.65 4.98 -17.09
N ASN A 235 -10.85 4.89 -18.15
CA ASN A 235 -10.49 3.61 -18.78
C ASN A 235 -9.78 2.69 -17.79
N ALA A 236 -8.85 3.22 -16.99
CA ALA A 236 -8.15 2.43 -15.98
C ALA A 236 -9.09 1.90 -14.89
N LEU A 237 -10.05 2.71 -14.43
CA LEU A 237 -11.07 2.28 -13.46
C LEU A 237 -12.00 1.21 -14.04
N MET A 238 -12.36 1.32 -15.33
CA MET A 238 -13.14 0.29 -16.03
C MET A 238 -12.36 -1.02 -16.13
N SER A 239 -11.07 -0.98 -16.50
CA SER A 239 -10.22 -2.17 -16.55
C SER A 239 -10.07 -2.83 -15.18
N ILE A 240 -9.88 -2.05 -14.12
CA ILE A 240 -9.84 -2.58 -12.75
C ILE A 240 -11.15 -3.28 -12.39
N SER A 241 -12.29 -2.69 -12.76
CA SER A 241 -13.61 -3.28 -12.49
C SER A 241 -13.84 -4.58 -13.25
N GLN A 242 -13.40 -4.65 -14.52
CA GLN A 242 -13.50 -5.86 -15.33
C GLN A 242 -12.62 -6.98 -14.76
N ILE A 243 -11.36 -6.70 -14.43
CA ILE A 243 -10.46 -7.70 -13.86
C ILE A 243 -10.93 -8.14 -12.46
N ARG A 244 -11.42 -7.21 -11.64
CA ARG A 244 -12.08 -7.54 -10.36
C ARG A 244 -13.22 -8.53 -10.57
N ALA A 245 -14.10 -8.30 -11.54
CA ALA A 245 -15.20 -9.23 -11.83
C ALA A 245 -14.68 -10.61 -12.25
N LEU A 246 -13.63 -10.65 -13.08
CA LEU A 246 -13.01 -11.91 -13.50
C LEU A 246 -12.38 -12.69 -12.34
N VAL A 247 -11.81 -12.01 -11.32
CA VAL A 247 -11.26 -12.65 -10.12
C VAL A 247 -12.31 -13.48 -9.38
N TYR A 248 -13.59 -13.09 -9.42
CA TYR A 248 -14.69 -13.81 -8.77
C TYR A 248 -15.33 -14.90 -9.63
N THR A 249 -14.91 -15.05 -10.88
CA THR A 249 -15.46 -16.08 -11.77
C THR A 249 -14.73 -17.40 -11.51
N SER A 250 -15.42 -18.35 -10.88
CA SER A 250 -14.90 -19.66 -10.42
C SER A 250 -14.28 -20.52 -11.52
N ASP A 251 -14.65 -20.29 -12.78
CA ASP A 251 -14.31 -21.16 -13.91
C ASP A 251 -13.24 -20.56 -14.83
N ALA A 252 -12.63 -19.45 -14.42
CA ALA A 252 -11.56 -18.82 -15.19
C ALA A 252 -10.26 -19.62 -15.06
N GLU A 253 -10.13 -20.72 -15.82
CA GLU A 253 -8.86 -21.47 -15.99
C GLU A 253 -7.70 -20.54 -16.38
N ASP A 254 -8.02 -19.40 -16.99
CA ASP A 254 -7.07 -18.40 -17.45
C ASP A 254 -6.58 -17.44 -16.36
N ILE A 255 -7.08 -17.53 -15.12
CA ILE A 255 -6.68 -16.67 -14.01
C ILE A 255 -6.01 -17.49 -12.90
N GLN A 256 -4.88 -16.99 -12.45
CA GLN A 256 -4.14 -17.51 -11.32
C GLN A 256 -4.08 -16.46 -10.21
N ILE A 257 -4.52 -16.85 -9.02
CA ILE A 257 -4.46 -16.06 -7.80
C ILE A 257 -3.25 -16.51 -6.98
N THR A 258 -2.43 -15.56 -6.55
CA THR A 258 -1.28 -15.82 -5.68
C THR A 258 -1.15 -14.66 -4.71
N PRO A 259 -1.66 -14.80 -3.46
CA PRO A 259 -1.57 -13.75 -2.47
C PRO A 259 -0.14 -13.26 -2.25
N ARG A 260 0.00 -11.97 -2.04
CA ARG A 260 1.27 -11.27 -1.78
C ARG A 260 1.10 -10.30 -0.62
N ILE A 261 2.20 -9.86 -0.02
CA ILE A 261 2.15 -8.65 0.81
C ILE A 261 2.02 -7.46 -0.13
N VAL A 262 0.94 -6.70 0.01
CA VAL A 262 0.60 -5.58 -0.90
C VAL A 262 0.82 -4.21 -0.27
N GLY A 263 0.85 -4.15 1.05
CA GLY A 263 1.07 -2.93 1.82
C GLY A 263 1.07 -3.21 3.31
N PHE A 264 1.22 -2.15 4.08
CA PHE A 264 1.10 -2.18 5.54
C PHE A 264 0.45 -0.88 6.04
N TYR A 265 -0.03 -0.88 7.27
CA TYR A 265 -0.50 0.33 7.94
C TYR A 265 0.59 0.86 8.86
N ASN A 266 1.13 2.04 8.57
CA ASN A 266 2.15 2.63 9.41
C ASN A 266 1.54 3.19 10.71
N THR A 267 1.87 2.56 11.84
CA THR A 267 1.45 2.96 13.19
C THR A 267 2.57 3.66 13.99
N VAL A 268 3.79 3.72 13.44
CA VAL A 268 5.02 4.16 14.15
C VAL A 268 5.53 5.52 13.70
N GLY A 269 4.82 6.17 12.77
CA GLY A 269 5.11 7.51 12.31
C GLY A 269 6.40 7.59 11.47
N LYS A 270 7.23 8.61 11.71
CA LYS A 270 8.34 9.01 10.82
C LYS A 270 9.46 7.98 10.66
N VAL A 271 9.66 7.16 11.68
CA VAL A 271 10.80 6.24 11.77
C VAL A 271 10.68 5.11 10.73
N THR A 272 9.44 4.76 10.42
CA THR A 272 9.02 3.74 9.46
C THR A 272 8.81 4.35 8.09
N ASN A 273 9.90 4.82 7.47
CA ASN A 273 9.84 5.10 6.04
C ASN A 273 9.60 3.78 5.27
N ARG A 274 9.01 3.89 4.07
CA ARG A 274 8.66 2.72 3.24
C ARG A 274 9.86 1.80 2.99
N HIS A 275 11.04 2.37 2.78
CA HIS A 275 12.25 1.60 2.48
C HIS A 275 12.69 0.71 3.64
N ASN A 276 12.76 1.26 4.86
CA ASN A 276 13.10 0.54 6.08
C ASN A 276 12.08 -0.57 6.35
N MET A 277 10.78 -0.31 6.11
CA MET A 277 9.76 -1.33 6.28
C MET A 277 9.93 -2.48 5.28
N ILE A 278 10.18 -2.18 4.00
CA ILE A 278 10.43 -3.20 2.99
C ILE A 278 11.64 -4.05 3.37
N SER A 279 12.72 -3.41 3.82
CA SER A 279 13.92 -4.10 4.30
C SER A 279 13.60 -5.02 5.48
N ALA A 280 12.84 -4.54 6.47
CA ALA A 280 12.43 -5.35 7.61
C ALA A 280 11.51 -6.52 7.18
N LEU A 281 10.53 -6.28 6.29
CA LEU A 281 9.63 -7.30 5.78
C LEU A 281 10.38 -8.37 4.99
N SER A 282 11.43 -8.00 4.24
CA SER A 282 12.25 -8.98 3.50
C SER A 282 13.07 -9.90 4.41
N SER A 283 13.23 -9.55 5.68
CA SER A 283 13.97 -10.36 6.66
C SER A 283 13.11 -11.39 7.38
N ILE A 284 11.80 -11.40 7.14
CA ILE A 284 10.86 -12.31 7.82
C ILE A 284 10.01 -13.10 6.84
N GLU A 285 9.56 -14.26 7.30
CA GLU A 285 8.49 -15.00 6.66
C GLU A 285 7.14 -14.56 7.23
N VAL A 286 6.23 -14.19 6.34
CA VAL A 286 4.85 -13.84 6.71
C VAL A 286 3.97 -15.03 6.31
N PRO A 287 3.51 -15.84 7.29
CA PRO A 287 2.73 -17.03 7.00
C PRO A 287 1.33 -16.66 6.53
N PHE A 288 0.87 -17.31 5.47
CA PHE A 288 -0.48 -17.23 4.96
C PHE A 288 -1.19 -18.56 5.27
N GLU A 289 -2.19 -18.51 6.14
CA GLU A 289 -2.94 -19.66 6.60
C GLU A 289 -4.36 -19.64 6.03
N PHE A 290 -4.75 -20.76 5.41
CA PHE A 290 -6.13 -20.99 4.99
C PHE A 290 -6.99 -21.31 6.21
N ASN A 291 -8.11 -20.61 6.34
CA ASN A 291 -9.18 -20.98 7.25
C ASN A 291 -10.09 -22.00 6.55
N LEU A 292 -9.62 -23.25 6.45
CA LEU A 292 -10.42 -24.32 5.87
C LEU A 292 -11.63 -24.63 6.78
N PRO A 293 -12.86 -24.78 6.22
CA PRO A 293 -14.00 -25.30 6.95
C PRO A 293 -13.64 -26.61 7.67
N SER A 294 -14.24 -26.85 8.84
CA SER A 294 -13.98 -28.07 9.63
C SER A 294 -14.25 -29.36 8.86
N GLU A 295 -15.22 -29.34 7.94
CA GLU A 295 -15.55 -30.48 7.06
C GLU A 295 -14.39 -30.84 6.13
N ASN A 296 -13.78 -29.83 5.48
CA ASN A 296 -12.60 -30.02 4.64
C ASN A 296 -11.38 -30.46 5.46
N ARG A 297 -11.27 -30.01 6.72
CA ARG A 297 -10.21 -30.47 7.64
C ARG A 297 -10.35 -31.95 7.97
N LEU A 298 -11.58 -32.44 8.16
CA LEU A 298 -11.83 -33.86 8.40
C LEU A 298 -11.48 -34.67 7.16
N GLU A 299 -11.91 -34.22 5.96
CA GLU A 299 -11.59 -34.90 4.70
C GLU A 299 -10.07 -34.96 4.45
N LEU A 300 -9.35 -33.86 4.70
CA LEU A 300 -7.89 -33.83 4.60
C LEU A 300 -7.23 -34.78 5.61
N TYR A 301 -7.73 -34.82 6.84
CA TYR A 301 -7.22 -35.71 7.88
C TYR A 301 -7.49 -37.20 7.56
N GLU A 302 -8.65 -37.52 7.00
CA GLU A 302 -8.98 -38.87 6.54
C GLU A 302 -8.08 -39.32 5.39
N LYS A 303 -7.84 -38.44 4.41
CA LYS A 303 -6.88 -38.67 3.32
C LYS A 303 -5.45 -38.89 3.85
N GLU A 304 -5.03 -38.12 4.85
CA GLU A 304 -3.72 -38.30 5.49
C GLU A 304 -3.61 -39.66 6.19
N LEU A 305 -4.65 -40.07 6.92
CA LEU A 305 -4.69 -41.37 7.59
C LEU A 305 -4.65 -42.53 6.57
N GLU A 306 -5.36 -42.41 5.46
CA GLU A 306 -5.33 -43.41 4.37
C GLU A 306 -3.93 -43.52 3.75
N TYR A 307 -3.29 -42.38 3.48
CA TYR A 307 -1.93 -42.35 2.96
C TYR A 307 -0.92 -43.00 3.94
N ARG A 308 -0.99 -42.66 5.23
CA ARG A 308 -0.13 -43.25 6.27
C ARG A 308 -0.31 -44.77 6.35
N LYS A 309 -1.55 -45.27 6.26
CA LYS A 309 -1.82 -46.72 6.21
C LYS A 309 -1.18 -47.37 4.99
N LYS A 310 -1.35 -46.78 3.80
CA LYS A 310 -0.75 -47.29 2.56
C LYS A 310 0.78 -47.30 2.61
N MET A 311 1.39 -46.27 3.19
CA MET A 311 2.84 -46.20 3.39
C MET A 311 3.33 -47.26 4.39
N PHE A 312 2.56 -47.52 5.44
CA PHE A 312 2.85 -48.59 6.38
C PHE A 312 2.79 -49.97 5.72
N GLU A 313 1.74 -50.25 4.93
CA GLU A 313 1.60 -51.51 4.17
C GLU A 313 2.72 -51.70 3.15
N LEU A 314 3.11 -50.64 2.43
CA LEU A 314 4.25 -50.66 1.52
C LEU A 314 5.54 -50.95 2.28
N ASN A 315 5.74 -50.32 3.44
CA ASN A 315 6.92 -50.54 4.24
C ASN A 315 6.97 -51.99 4.76
N GLU A 316 5.87 -52.58 5.23
CA GLU A 316 5.83 -54.01 5.60
C GLU A 316 6.14 -54.92 4.42
N LYS A 317 5.64 -54.59 3.23
CA LYS A 317 5.87 -55.39 2.02
C LYS A 317 7.31 -55.34 1.52
N PHE A 318 7.99 -54.21 1.68
CA PHE A 318 9.31 -53.94 1.09
C PHE A 318 10.45 -53.87 2.10
N THR A 319 10.18 -53.93 3.40
CA THR A 319 11.25 -54.08 4.41
C THR A 319 11.66 -55.55 4.45
N PRO A 320 12.89 -55.91 4.04
CA PRO A 320 13.33 -57.29 4.09
C PRO A 320 13.27 -57.80 5.53
N ASP A 321 12.65 -58.96 5.70
CA ASP A 321 12.53 -59.65 6.98
C ASP A 321 13.93 -60.10 7.46
N ASN A 322 14.64 -59.19 8.13
CA ASN A 322 15.96 -59.44 8.70
C ASN A 322 15.94 -60.45 9.87
N SER A 323 14.77 -61.00 10.23
CA SER A 323 14.67 -62.04 11.25
C SER A 323 15.16 -63.42 10.79
N ARG A 324 15.35 -63.64 9.47
CA ARG A 324 15.80 -64.94 8.93
C ARG A 324 17.32 -65.17 8.89
N ASN A 325 18.15 -64.19 9.26
CA ASN A 325 19.62 -64.30 9.25
C ASN A 325 20.26 -64.45 10.65
N ARG A 326 19.50 -64.89 11.66
CA ARG A 326 20.05 -65.31 12.95
C ARG A 326 19.96 -66.82 13.10
N ASN A 327 20.82 -67.55 12.40
CA ASN A 327 21.13 -68.96 12.70
C ASN A 327 22.63 -69.13 12.78
#